data_AF-A0A6L3ZU54-F1
#
_entry.id   AF-A0A6L3ZU54-F1
#
_cell.length_a   1.000
_cell.length_b   1.000
_cell.length_c   1.000
_cell.angle_alpha   90.00
_cell.angle_beta   90.00
_cell.angle_gamma   90.00
#
_symmetry.space_group_name_H-M   'P 1'
#
loop_
_entity.id
_entity.type
_entity.pdbx_description
1 polymer ?
#
loop_
_entity_poly.entity_id
_entity_poly.type
_entity_poly.pdbx_seq_one_letter_code
_entity_poly.pdbx_strand_id
1 'polypeptide(L)'
;YKPQVEQPQYSILVREKFEGDVLPVAKKNGAGLVVWSPLASGLLTGKYDNGVPADSRLGQLEWLRNRWLDSGQDIVARVKEFKTIADELNVTRSQLAIAWTLRDPAVTSAITGATRVEQLEETLKSVDIRLNTEVVEKMEALFTE
;
A
#
# COMPACT_ATOMS: atom_id res chain seq x y z
N TYR A 1 19.84 -20.74 14.41
CA TYR A 1 18.63 -20.86 13.56
C TYR A 1 18.69 -19.80 12.47
N LYS A 2 18.19 -20.10 11.27
CA LYS A 2 18.07 -19.09 10.19
C LYS A 2 16.85 -18.20 10.45
N PRO A 3 16.89 -16.90 10.11
CA PRO A 3 15.70 -16.05 10.13
C PRO A 3 14.56 -16.69 9.32
N GLN A 4 13.35 -16.66 9.87
CA GLN A 4 12.16 -17.27 9.23
C GLN A 4 11.23 -16.23 8.61
N VAL A 5 11.28 -14.99 9.10
CA VAL A 5 10.41 -13.88 8.68
C VAL A 5 11.22 -12.59 8.64
N GLU A 6 10.95 -11.76 7.64
CA GLU A 6 11.46 -10.39 7.52
C GLU A 6 10.29 -9.39 7.47
N GLN A 7 10.51 -8.15 7.93
CA GLN A 7 9.46 -7.15 8.08
C GLN A 7 9.74 -5.85 7.27
N PRO A 8 9.70 -5.90 5.93
CA PRO A 8 10.05 -4.75 5.09
C PRO A 8 8.87 -3.79 4.87
N GLN A 9 9.18 -2.54 4.53
CA GLN A 9 8.18 -1.60 4.02
C GLN A 9 7.74 -2.06 2.63
N TYR A 10 6.44 -2.14 2.36
CA TYR A 10 5.96 -2.43 1.02
C TYR A 10 4.56 -1.84 0.77
N SER A 11 4.43 -1.13 -0.34
CA SER A 11 3.19 -0.60 -0.89
C SER A 11 3.41 -0.30 -2.36
N ILE A 12 2.35 0.03 -3.11
CA ILE A 12 2.53 0.41 -4.53
C ILE A 12 3.41 1.66 -4.73
N LEU A 13 3.55 2.49 -3.69
CA LEU A 13 4.43 3.67 -3.68
C LEU A 13 5.86 3.40 -3.21
N VAL A 14 6.13 2.24 -2.60
CA VAL A 14 7.45 1.89 -2.05
C VAL A 14 7.74 0.44 -2.41
N ARG A 15 8.38 0.26 -3.57
CA ARG A 15 8.56 -1.04 -4.22
C ARG A 15 10.01 -1.44 -4.37
N GLU A 16 10.85 -0.52 -4.85
CA GLU A 16 12.19 -0.77 -5.36
C GLU A 16 13.05 -1.67 -4.44
N LYS A 17 13.29 -1.25 -3.20
CA LYS A 17 14.09 -2.04 -2.24
C LYS A 17 13.46 -3.39 -1.91
N PHE A 18 12.12 -3.44 -1.82
CA PHE A 18 11.42 -4.68 -1.50
C PHE A 18 11.51 -5.67 -2.67
N GLU A 19 11.09 -5.25 -3.86
CA GLU A 19 11.01 -6.11 -5.06
C GLU A 19 12.41 -6.47 -5.60
N GLY A 20 13.37 -5.55 -5.52
CA GLY A 20 14.74 -5.74 -6.01
C GLY A 20 15.65 -6.53 -5.06
N ASP A 21 15.57 -6.28 -3.75
CA ASP A 21 16.53 -6.84 -2.79
C ASP A 21 15.90 -7.90 -1.87
N VAL A 22 14.77 -7.56 -1.21
CA VAL A 22 14.22 -8.37 -0.13
C VAL A 22 13.47 -9.59 -0.65
N LEU A 23 12.58 -9.38 -1.61
CA LEU A 23 11.69 -10.41 -2.16
C LEU A 23 12.47 -11.59 -2.80
N PRO A 24 13.51 -11.39 -3.62
CA PRO A 24 14.27 -12.49 -4.19
C PRO A 24 15.00 -13.32 -3.13
N VAL A 25 15.55 -12.67 -2.10
CA VAL A 25 16.25 -13.33 -1.00
C VAL A 25 15.28 -14.15 -0.15
N ALA A 26 14.11 -13.58 0.17
CA ALA A 26 13.08 -14.28 0.94
C ALA A 26 12.58 -15.53 0.20
N LYS A 27 12.25 -15.40 -1.09
CA LYS A 27 11.84 -16.53 -1.95
C LYS A 27 12.91 -17.63 -2.01
N LYS A 28 14.18 -17.26 -2.21
CA LYS A 28 15.30 -18.20 -2.27
C LYS A 28 15.48 -19.00 -0.97
N ASN A 29 15.21 -18.39 0.18
CA ASN A 29 15.43 -19.00 1.49
C ASN A 29 14.16 -19.59 2.12
N GLY A 30 12.99 -19.45 1.47
CA GLY A 30 11.70 -19.85 2.05
C GLY A 30 11.32 -19.04 3.28
N ALA A 31 11.77 -17.78 3.39
CA ALA A 31 11.38 -16.89 4.47
C ALA A 31 10.05 -16.21 4.17
N GLY A 32 9.19 -16.09 5.19
CA GLY A 32 7.94 -15.33 5.09
C GLY A 32 8.18 -13.83 5.11
N LEU A 33 7.27 -13.07 4.51
CA LEU A 33 7.32 -11.61 4.51
C LEU A 33 6.08 -11.05 5.21
N VAL A 34 6.30 -10.26 6.26
CA VAL A 34 5.25 -9.53 6.97
C VAL A 34 5.46 -8.05 6.73
N VAL A 35 4.80 -7.50 5.72
CA VAL A 35 5.10 -6.14 5.26
C VAL A 35 4.40 -5.07 6.10
N TRP A 36 4.95 -3.87 6.14
CA TRP A 36 4.35 -2.74 6.85
C TRP A 36 4.12 -1.52 5.95
N SER A 37 3.21 -0.63 6.40
CA SER A 37 2.72 0.55 5.67
C SER A 37 2.13 0.26 4.27
N PRO A 38 1.25 -0.75 4.09
CA PRO A 38 0.62 -1.04 2.79
C PRO A 38 -0.20 0.14 2.25
N LEU A 39 -0.71 1.00 3.14
CA LEU A 39 -1.50 2.20 2.79
C LEU A 39 -0.68 3.51 2.79
N ALA A 40 0.65 3.45 2.95
CA ALA A 40 1.53 4.63 2.97
C ALA A 40 1.03 5.75 3.92
N SER A 41 0.82 5.43 5.20
CA SER A 41 0.26 6.36 6.20
C SER A 41 -1.12 6.95 5.84
N GLY A 42 -1.93 6.16 5.14
CA GLY A 42 -3.29 6.51 4.72
C GLY A 42 -3.35 7.24 3.38
N LEU A 43 -2.22 7.47 2.72
CA LEU A 43 -2.16 8.18 1.44
C LEU A 43 -2.99 7.47 0.38
N LEU A 44 -2.86 6.14 0.27
CA LEU A 44 -3.57 5.32 -0.71
C LEU A 44 -5.08 5.16 -0.44
N THR A 45 -5.60 5.73 0.65
CA THR A 45 -7.05 5.70 0.96
C THR A 45 -7.82 6.85 0.29
N GLY A 46 -7.09 7.88 -0.16
CA GLY A 46 -7.66 9.14 -0.62
C GLY A 46 -8.09 10.12 0.47
N LYS A 47 -7.75 9.84 1.73
CA LYS A 47 -7.98 10.75 2.87
C LYS A 47 -7.44 12.17 2.61
N TYR A 48 -6.43 12.32 1.75
CA TYR A 48 -5.76 13.58 1.46
C TYR A 48 -6.15 14.22 0.12
N ASP A 49 -7.18 13.72 -0.57
CA ASP A 49 -7.59 14.22 -1.89
C ASP A 49 -7.91 15.74 -1.87
N ASN A 50 -8.42 16.24 -0.74
CA ASN A 50 -8.85 17.64 -0.56
C ASN A 50 -7.98 18.39 0.45
N GLY A 51 -6.70 18.00 0.58
CA GLY A 51 -5.76 18.56 1.54
C GLY A 51 -5.56 17.68 2.78
N VAL A 52 -4.71 18.13 3.70
CA VAL A 52 -4.29 17.35 4.87
C VAL A 52 -5.13 17.72 6.10
N PRO A 53 -5.98 16.81 6.62
CA PRO A 53 -6.70 17.07 7.87
C PRO A 53 -5.73 17.21 9.05
N ALA A 54 -5.97 18.15 9.96
CA ALA A 54 -5.07 18.43 11.10
C ALA A 54 -4.91 17.23 12.06
N ASP A 55 -5.97 16.44 12.24
CA ASP A 55 -6.01 15.24 13.08
C ASP A 55 -5.45 13.99 12.36
N SER A 56 -5.03 14.12 11.10
CA SER A 56 -4.46 13.02 10.33
C SER A 56 -2.99 12.77 10.66
N ARG A 57 -2.49 11.59 10.26
CA ARG A 57 -1.09 11.24 10.49
C ARG A 57 -0.12 12.18 9.75
N LEU A 58 -0.47 12.65 8.55
CA LEU A 58 0.32 13.68 7.84
C LEU A 58 0.11 15.08 8.44
N GLY A 59 -1.01 15.34 9.12
CA GLY A 59 -1.25 16.59 9.84
C GLY A 59 -0.45 16.66 11.15
N GLN A 60 -0.18 15.53 11.78
CA GLN A 60 0.53 15.43 13.07
C GLN A 60 2.04 15.18 12.94
N LEU A 61 2.50 14.60 11.83
CA LEU A 61 3.90 14.21 11.64
C LEU A 61 4.49 14.91 10.41
N GLU A 62 5.17 16.03 10.64
CA GLU A 62 5.78 16.87 9.60
C GLU A 62 6.73 16.09 8.68
N TRP A 63 7.60 15.24 9.24
CA TRP A 63 8.53 14.45 8.43
C TRP A 63 7.83 13.48 7.45
N LEU A 64 6.64 12.97 7.80
CA LEU A 64 5.84 12.15 6.87
C LEU A 64 5.19 13.01 5.81
N ARG A 65 4.69 14.18 6.18
CA ARG A 65 4.13 15.14 5.23
C ARG A 65 5.19 15.51 4.18
N ASN A 66 6.37 15.89 4.62
CA ASN A 66 7.46 16.31 3.74
C ASN A 66 7.89 15.15 2.82
N ARG A 67 7.95 13.92 3.36
CA ARG A 67 8.25 12.71 2.56
C ARG A 67 7.26 12.47 1.42
N TRP A 68 5.97 12.71 1.65
CA TRP A 68 4.92 12.30 0.71
C TRP A 68 4.39 13.42 -0.18
N LEU A 69 4.34 14.65 0.32
CA LEU A 69 3.70 15.77 -0.38
C LEU A 69 4.71 16.78 -0.94
N ASP A 70 5.89 16.88 -0.33
CA ASP A 70 6.90 17.87 -0.72
C ASP A 70 8.02 17.26 -1.58
N SER A 71 7.85 15.99 -2.01
CA SER A 71 8.83 15.25 -2.81
C SER A 71 8.87 15.66 -4.29
N GLY A 72 8.00 16.58 -4.73
CA GLY A 72 7.94 17.06 -6.12
C GLY A 72 7.17 16.15 -7.09
N GLN A 73 6.73 14.98 -6.65
CA GLN A 73 5.82 14.10 -7.41
C GLN A 73 4.37 14.39 -7.02
N ASP A 74 3.45 14.49 -7.99
CA ASP A 74 2.02 14.63 -7.71
C ASP A 74 1.39 13.27 -7.35
N ILE A 75 1.79 12.72 -6.21
CA ILE A 75 1.25 11.46 -5.67
C ILE A 75 -0.25 11.59 -5.39
N VAL A 76 -0.71 12.77 -4.99
CA VAL A 76 -2.13 13.01 -4.70
C VAL A 76 -2.98 12.92 -5.96
N ALA A 77 -2.53 13.48 -7.10
CA ALA A 77 -3.22 13.30 -8.37
C ALA A 77 -3.32 11.82 -8.78
N ARG A 78 -2.23 11.07 -8.68
CA ARG A 78 -2.23 9.62 -8.95
C ARG A 78 -3.19 8.85 -8.02
N VAL A 79 -3.23 9.20 -6.74
CA VAL A 79 -4.18 8.60 -5.78
C VAL A 79 -5.65 8.96 -6.09
N LYS A 80 -5.90 10.13 -6.68
CA LYS A 80 -7.23 10.49 -7.18
C LYS A 80 -7.63 9.64 -8.37
N GLU A 81 -6.73 9.47 -9.34
CA GLU A 81 -6.96 8.59 -10.49
C GLU A 81 -7.10 7.11 -10.09
N PHE A 82 -6.42 6.69 -9.03
CA PHE A 82 -6.54 5.34 -8.46
C PHE A 82 -7.97 5.02 -8.01
N LYS A 83 -8.78 6.05 -7.70
CA LYS A 83 -10.20 5.87 -7.38
C LYS A 83 -10.97 5.24 -8.54
N THR A 84 -10.66 5.60 -9.78
CA THR A 84 -11.35 5.06 -10.96
C THR A 84 -11.16 3.54 -11.07
N ILE A 85 -9.94 3.05 -10.83
CA ILE A 85 -9.64 1.60 -10.85
C ILE A 85 -10.38 0.88 -9.71
N ALA A 86 -10.43 1.48 -8.53
CA ALA A 86 -11.14 0.92 -7.39
C ALA A 86 -12.68 0.87 -7.63
N ASP A 87 -13.23 1.93 -8.20
CA ASP A 87 -14.65 2.03 -8.56
C ASP A 87 -15.05 0.99 -9.63
N GLU A 88 -14.19 0.75 -10.65
CA GLU A 88 -14.40 -0.30 -11.67
C GLU A 88 -14.57 -1.70 -11.05
N LEU A 89 -13.89 -1.95 -9.93
CA LEU A 89 -13.91 -3.22 -9.21
C LEU A 89 -14.90 -3.24 -8.05
N ASN A 90 -15.62 -2.15 -7.81
CA ASN A 90 -16.56 -1.98 -6.69
C ASN A 90 -15.91 -2.25 -5.32
N VAL A 91 -14.68 -1.77 -5.12
CA VAL A 91 -13.91 -1.90 -3.88
C VAL A 91 -13.39 -0.53 -3.43
N THR A 92 -13.00 -0.40 -2.16
CA THR A 92 -12.35 0.84 -1.72
C THR A 92 -10.89 0.88 -2.17
N ARG A 93 -10.33 2.08 -2.32
CA ARG A 93 -8.90 2.26 -2.61
C ARG A 93 -8.01 1.60 -1.54
N SER A 94 -8.41 1.65 -0.27
CA SER A 94 -7.73 0.97 0.83
C SER A 94 -7.65 -0.54 0.57
N GLN A 95 -8.79 -1.13 0.17
CA GLN A 95 -8.87 -2.56 -0.09
C GLN A 95 -8.04 -2.97 -1.30
N LEU A 96 -8.13 -2.21 -2.39
CA LEU A 96 -7.39 -2.46 -3.61
C LEU A 96 -5.87 -2.36 -3.39
N ALA A 97 -5.42 -1.34 -2.65
CA ALA A 97 -4.00 -1.17 -2.31
C ALA A 97 -3.45 -2.35 -1.49
N ILE A 98 -4.21 -2.83 -0.50
CA ILE A 98 -3.79 -3.96 0.34
C ILE A 98 -3.84 -5.28 -0.43
N ALA A 99 -4.87 -5.49 -1.25
CA ALA A 99 -4.95 -6.65 -2.14
C ALA A 99 -3.75 -6.71 -3.09
N TRP A 100 -3.33 -5.55 -3.62
CA TRP A 100 -2.13 -5.44 -4.46
C TRP A 100 -0.86 -5.77 -3.69
N THR A 101 -0.74 -5.31 -2.44
CA THR A 101 0.40 -5.65 -1.57
C THR A 101 0.48 -7.15 -1.26
N LEU A 102 -0.67 -7.81 -1.08
CA LEU A 102 -0.77 -9.25 -0.78
C LEU A 102 -0.71 -10.14 -2.03
N ARG A 103 -0.57 -9.58 -3.24
CA ARG A 103 -0.65 -10.35 -4.50
C ARG A 103 0.48 -11.35 -4.68
N ASP A 104 1.68 -11.05 -4.15
CA ASP A 104 2.81 -11.96 -4.25
C ASP A 104 2.71 -13.01 -3.14
N PRO A 105 2.70 -14.32 -3.47
CA PRO A 105 2.53 -15.39 -2.48
C PRO A 105 3.66 -15.46 -1.43
N ALA A 106 4.80 -14.81 -1.65
CA ALA A 106 5.84 -14.67 -0.63
C ALA A 106 5.45 -13.66 0.48
N VAL A 107 4.53 -12.73 0.20
CA VAL A 107 3.95 -11.82 1.19
C VAL A 107 2.92 -12.60 2.02
N THR A 108 3.36 -13.08 3.18
CA THR A 108 2.55 -13.90 4.08
C THR A 108 1.50 -13.08 4.83
N SER A 109 1.80 -11.81 5.12
CA SER A 109 0.87 -10.91 5.81
C SER A 109 1.22 -9.44 5.58
N ALA A 110 0.25 -8.56 5.77
CA ALA A 110 0.42 -7.11 5.77
C ALA A 110 -0.06 -6.52 7.09
N ILE A 111 0.81 -5.74 7.75
CA ILE A 111 0.49 -5.02 8.98
C ILE A 111 -0.29 -3.77 8.62
N THR A 112 -1.52 -3.72 9.10
CA THR A 112 -2.44 -2.60 8.87
C THR A 112 -2.59 -1.78 10.14
N GLY A 113 -2.70 -0.46 9.97
CA GLY A 113 -2.96 0.47 11.06
C GLY A 113 -4.34 1.07 10.91
N ALA A 114 -5.11 1.12 11.99
CA ALA A 114 -6.43 1.71 12.04
C ALA A 114 -6.59 2.54 13.32
N THR A 115 -7.25 3.69 13.22
CA THR A 115 -7.61 4.53 14.37
C THR A 115 -9.06 4.34 14.81
N ARG A 116 -9.86 3.63 14.01
CA ARG A 116 -11.26 3.29 14.29
C ARG A 116 -11.56 1.88 13.78
N VAL A 117 -12.55 1.21 14.37
CA VAL A 117 -12.87 -0.19 14.06
C VAL A 117 -13.35 -0.35 12.62
N GLU A 118 -14.09 0.61 12.09
CA GLU A 118 -14.65 0.54 10.73
C GLU A 118 -13.55 0.50 9.66
N GLN A 119 -12.40 1.13 9.92
CA GLN A 119 -11.23 1.06 9.03
C GLN A 119 -10.62 -0.34 9.00
N LEU A 120 -10.61 -1.01 10.16
CA LEU A 120 -10.14 -2.38 10.26
C LEU A 120 -11.09 -3.32 9.52
N GLU A 121 -12.40 -3.20 9.76
CA GLU A 121 -13.43 -4.00 9.07
C GLU A 121 -13.41 -3.81 7.55
N GLU A 122 -13.22 -2.57 7.06
CA GLU A 122 -13.03 -2.30 5.64
C GLU A 122 -11.79 -3.00 5.10
N THR A 123 -10.67 -2.85 5.81
CA THR A 123 -9.36 -3.38 5.42
C THR A 123 -9.32 -4.90 5.40
N LEU A 124 -10.02 -5.59 6.32
CA LEU A 124 -10.04 -7.04 6.38
C LEU A 124 -10.63 -7.67 5.11
N LYS A 125 -11.57 -7.00 4.43
CA LYS A 125 -12.17 -7.46 3.17
C LYS A 125 -11.19 -7.49 1.99
N SER A 126 -10.00 -6.92 2.14
CA SER A 126 -8.97 -6.92 1.07
C SER A 126 -8.49 -8.32 0.71
N VAL A 127 -8.54 -9.27 1.66
CA VAL A 127 -8.05 -10.65 1.45
C VAL A 127 -8.90 -11.46 0.47
N ASP A 128 -10.16 -11.05 0.28
CA ASP A 128 -11.11 -11.69 -0.63
C ASP A 128 -11.03 -11.14 -2.06
N ILE A 129 -10.29 -10.05 -2.27
CA ILE A 129 -10.12 -9.44 -3.58
C ILE A 129 -9.12 -10.27 -4.39
N ARG A 130 -9.48 -10.56 -5.63
CA ARG A 130 -8.61 -11.23 -6.61
C ARG A 130 -8.31 -10.24 -7.71
N LEU A 131 -7.03 -9.92 -7.89
CA LEU A 131 -6.56 -9.03 -8.94
C LEU A 131 -6.23 -9.86 -10.17
N ASN A 132 -6.82 -9.50 -11.31
CA ASN A 132 -6.37 -10.02 -12.59
C ASN A 132 -5.15 -9.22 -13.08
N THR A 133 -4.49 -9.74 -14.12
CA THR A 133 -3.29 -9.11 -14.68
C THR A 133 -3.55 -7.68 -15.16
N GLU A 134 -4.67 -7.43 -15.83
CA GLU A 134 -5.02 -6.10 -16.36
C GLU A 134 -5.12 -5.04 -15.27
N VAL A 135 -5.76 -5.36 -14.14
CA VAL A 135 -5.88 -4.46 -12.99
C VAL A 135 -4.50 -4.16 -12.40
N VAL A 136 -3.66 -5.19 -12.23
CA VAL A 136 -2.30 -5.00 -11.71
C VAL A 136 -1.50 -4.10 -12.65
N GLU A 137 -1.57 -4.32 -13.97
CA GLU A 137 -0.89 -3.49 -14.97
C GLU A 137 -1.39 -2.03 -14.95
N LYS A 138 -2.71 -1.81 -14.87
CA LYS A 138 -3.29 -0.46 -14.72
C LYS A 138 -2.78 0.24 -13.46
N MET A 139 -2.75 -0.47 -12.33
CA MET A 139 -2.23 0.06 -11.07
C MET A 139 -0.74 0.37 -11.17
N GLU A 140 0.06 -0.53 -11.72
CA GLU A 140 1.50 -0.34 -11.85
C GLU A 140 1.81 0.83 -12.80
N ALA A 141 1.14 0.94 -13.95
CA ALA A 141 1.29 2.06 -14.87
C ALA A 141 0.96 3.41 -14.20
N LEU A 142 -0.07 3.45 -13.34
CA LEU A 142 -0.45 4.66 -12.62
C LEU A 142 0.63 5.13 -11.62
N PHE A 143 1.36 4.21 -11.00
CA PHE A 143 2.31 4.52 -9.93
C PHE A 143 3.79 4.36 -10.31
N THR A 144 4.07 4.00 -11.56
CA THR A 144 5.42 3.98 -12.13
C THR A 144 5.78 5.39 -12.64
N GLU A 145 7.06 5.76 -12.56
CA GLU A 145 7.60 6.97 -13.22
C GLU A 145 7.89 6.70 -14.70
#